data_AF-A0AAW2T5V8-F1
#
_entry.id   AF-A0AAW2T5V8-F1
#
_cell.length_a   1.000
_cell.length_b   1.000
_cell.length_c   1.000
_cell.angle_alpha   90.00
_cell.angle_beta   90.00
_cell.angle_gamma   90.00
#
_symmetry.space_group_name_H-M   'P 1'
#
loop_
_entity.id
_entity.type
_entity.pdbx_description
1 polymer ?
#
loop_
_entity_poly.entity_id
_entity_poly.type
_entity_poly.pdbx_seq_one_letter_code
_entity_poly.pdbx_strand_id
1 'polypeptide(L)'
;MAAVASAGFRAIAPDFRGYGLSEQPPQPEKTTFKDLADDLLVMLDTLNIQKVLLVGKDFGARVVFHFALVHPERVVALATLGVPFILTGPQAFPTDLPKGFYMLRWQANNSSSTD
;
A
#
# COMPACT_ATOMS: atom_id res chain seq x y z
N MET A 1 -2.96 -6.57 -15.24
CA MET A 1 -1.85 -7.52 -15.48
C MET A 1 -1.65 -7.84 -16.95
N ALA A 2 -2.68 -8.25 -17.70
CA ALA A 2 -2.54 -8.58 -19.14
C ALA A 2 -1.88 -7.45 -19.96
N ALA A 3 -2.32 -6.20 -19.83
CA ALA A 3 -1.77 -5.07 -20.59
C ALA A 3 -0.25 -4.88 -20.42
N VAL A 4 0.27 -4.97 -19.19
CA VAL A 4 1.71 -4.82 -18.92
C VAL A 4 2.51 -6.05 -19.37
N ALA A 5 1.92 -7.26 -19.29
CA ALA A 5 2.53 -8.47 -19.83
C ALA A 5 2.63 -8.41 -21.36
N SER A 6 1.57 -7.96 -22.05
CA SER A 6 1.57 -7.73 -23.50
C SER A 6 2.57 -6.65 -23.94
N ALA A 7 2.89 -5.71 -23.05
CA ALA A 7 3.94 -4.71 -23.27
C ALA A 7 5.36 -5.25 -23.00
N GLY A 8 5.54 -6.54 -22.70
CA GLY A 8 6.84 -7.19 -22.52
C GLY A 8 7.37 -7.20 -21.08
N PHE A 9 6.58 -6.77 -20.09
CA PHE A 9 6.99 -6.79 -18.69
C PHE A 9 6.61 -8.10 -18.00
N ARG A 10 7.48 -8.61 -17.11
CA ARG A 10 7.08 -9.63 -16.14
C ARG A 10 6.24 -8.98 -15.04
N ALA A 11 4.93 -9.17 -15.10
CA ALA A 11 3.99 -8.53 -14.20
C ALA A 11 3.67 -9.43 -12.99
N ILE A 12 3.93 -8.93 -11.77
CA ILE A 12 3.69 -9.63 -10.50
C ILE A 12 2.75 -8.77 -9.65
N ALA A 13 1.67 -9.37 -9.14
CA ALA A 13 0.71 -8.73 -8.25
C ALA A 13 0.47 -9.66 -7.04
N PRO A 14 1.23 -9.50 -5.95
CA PRO A 14 1.05 -10.33 -4.76
C PRO A 14 -0.17 -9.87 -3.97
N ASP A 15 -0.82 -10.83 -3.30
CA ASP A 15 -1.73 -10.52 -2.21
C ASP A 15 -0.90 -10.26 -0.95
N PHE A 16 -1.15 -9.14 -0.25
CA PHE A 16 -0.52 -8.90 1.04
C PHE A 16 -0.98 -9.92 2.08
N ARG A 17 -0.17 -10.15 3.13
CA ARG A 17 -0.60 -10.94 4.29
C ARG A 17 -1.97 -10.48 4.79
N GLY A 18 -2.88 -11.43 5.04
CA GLY A 18 -4.28 -11.16 5.42
C GLY A 18 -5.20 -10.75 4.28
N TYR A 19 -4.77 -10.85 3.02
CA TYR A 19 -5.60 -10.60 1.85
C TYR A 19 -5.54 -11.75 0.84
N GLY A 20 -6.62 -11.90 0.08
CA GLY A 20 -6.69 -12.82 -1.06
C GLY A 20 -6.30 -14.25 -0.68
N LEU A 21 -5.27 -14.77 -1.36
CA LEU A 21 -4.75 -16.13 -1.14
C LEU A 21 -3.56 -16.18 -0.17
N SER A 22 -3.08 -15.03 0.33
CA SER A 22 -2.00 -14.98 1.31
C SER A 22 -2.53 -15.27 2.72
N GLU A 23 -1.68 -15.89 3.55
CA GLU A 23 -2.06 -16.28 4.91
C GLU A 23 -2.45 -15.09 5.79
N GLN A 24 -3.41 -15.31 6.68
CA GLN A 24 -3.79 -14.34 7.70
C GLN A 24 -2.72 -14.33 8.81
N PRO A 25 -2.08 -13.18 9.10
CA PRO A 25 -1.15 -13.11 10.22
C PRO A 25 -1.89 -13.39 11.54
N PRO A 26 -1.27 -14.06 12.53
CA PRO A 26 -1.93 -14.41 13.79
C PRO A 26 -2.44 -13.21 14.60
N GLN A 27 -1.80 -12.05 14.43
CA GLN A 27 -2.11 -10.78 15.10
C GLN A 27 -2.15 -9.66 14.04
N PRO A 28 -3.22 -9.61 13.21
CA PRO A 28 -3.32 -8.67 12.10
C PRO A 28 -3.22 -7.21 12.54
N GLU A 29 -3.70 -6.88 13.74
CA GLU A 29 -3.63 -5.56 14.34
C GLU A 29 -2.19 -5.07 14.62
N LYS A 30 -1.22 -5.98 14.67
CA LYS A 30 0.20 -5.65 14.82
C LYS A 30 0.94 -5.50 13.49
N THR A 31 0.29 -5.78 12.37
CA THR A 31 0.90 -5.65 11.05
C THR A 31 1.04 -4.17 10.68
N THR A 32 2.25 -3.76 10.32
CA THR A 32 2.60 -2.41 9.93
C THR A 32 2.87 -2.32 8.42
N PHE A 33 2.90 -1.09 7.87
CA PHE A 33 3.34 -0.87 6.48
C PHE A 33 4.80 -1.29 6.24
N LYS A 34 5.63 -1.30 7.29
CA LYS A 34 7.00 -1.80 7.21
C LYS A 34 6.98 -3.31 6.95
N ASP A 35 6.17 -4.06 7.69
CA ASP A 35 6.08 -5.52 7.50
C ASP A 35 5.67 -5.88 6.05
N LEU A 36 4.73 -5.12 5.47
CA LEU A 36 4.32 -5.31 4.07
C LEU A 36 5.44 -4.97 3.07
N ALA A 37 6.32 -4.02 3.39
CA ALA A 37 7.47 -3.69 2.55
C ALA A 37 8.60 -4.72 2.71
N ASP A 38 8.79 -5.25 3.91
CA ASP A 38 9.74 -6.35 4.17
C ASP A 38 9.30 -7.61 3.41
N ASP A 39 8.00 -7.92 3.36
CA ASP A 39 7.45 -9.02 2.54
C ASP A 39 7.79 -8.85 1.05
N LEU A 40 7.69 -7.62 0.55
CA LEU A 40 8.08 -7.30 -0.83
C LEU A 40 9.58 -7.58 -1.04
N LEU A 41 10.46 -7.20 -0.11
CA LEU A 41 11.90 -7.50 -0.20
C LEU A 41 12.15 -9.00 -0.29
N VAL A 42 11.58 -9.77 0.64
CA VAL A 42 11.73 -11.23 0.70
C VAL A 42 11.19 -11.89 -0.57
N MET A 43 10.06 -11.42 -1.09
CA MET A 43 9.49 -11.93 -2.33
C MET A 43 10.44 -11.68 -3.52
N LEU A 44 11.02 -10.50 -3.63
CA LEU A 44 11.96 -10.17 -4.71
C LEU A 44 13.22 -11.03 -4.64
N ASP A 45 13.76 -11.23 -3.43
CA ASP A 45 14.93 -12.09 -3.23
C ASP A 45 14.61 -13.55 -3.58
N THR A 46 13.46 -14.06 -3.13
CA THR A 46 12.99 -15.42 -3.46
C THR A 46 12.81 -15.63 -4.96
N LEU A 47 12.33 -14.60 -5.67
CA LEU A 47 12.14 -14.63 -7.13
C LEU A 47 13.42 -14.28 -7.91
N ASN A 48 14.54 -14.03 -7.23
CA ASN A 48 15.82 -13.57 -7.79
C ASN A 48 15.69 -12.28 -8.64
N ILE A 49 14.85 -11.33 -8.20
CA ILE A 49 14.61 -10.05 -8.88
C ILE A 49 15.44 -8.96 -8.21
N GLN A 50 16.45 -8.46 -8.93
CA GLN A 50 17.38 -7.46 -8.40
C GLN A 50 16.79 -6.05 -8.34
N LYS A 51 16.06 -5.62 -9.38
CA LYS A 51 15.41 -4.31 -9.42
C LYS A 51 14.01 -4.38 -10.00
N VAL A 52 13.13 -3.47 -9.60
CA VAL A 52 11.70 -3.52 -9.95
C VAL A 52 11.14 -2.15 -10.29
N LEU A 53 10.10 -2.14 -11.12
CA LEU A 53 9.19 -1.01 -11.29
C LEU A 53 8.00 -1.21 -10.36
N LEU A 54 7.77 -0.28 -9.44
CA LEU A 54 6.70 -0.38 -8.45
C LEU A 54 5.45 0.35 -8.89
N VAL A 55 4.29 -0.24 -8.63
CA VAL A 55 2.98 0.39 -8.80
C VAL A 55 2.20 0.26 -7.50
N GLY A 56 1.84 1.38 -6.89
CA GLY A 56 1.05 1.43 -5.66
C GLY A 56 -0.30 2.12 -5.86
N LYS A 57 -1.37 1.54 -5.33
CA LYS A 57 -2.71 2.14 -5.30
C LYS A 57 -3.24 2.09 -3.88
N ASP A 58 -3.88 3.16 -3.44
CA ASP A 58 -4.49 3.23 -2.10
C ASP A 58 -3.47 2.90 -0.99
N PHE A 59 -3.75 1.98 -0.06
CA PHE A 59 -2.79 1.53 0.95
C PHE A 59 -1.49 0.96 0.36
N GLY A 60 -1.54 0.36 -0.83
CA GLY A 60 -0.36 -0.10 -1.54
C GLY A 60 0.63 1.02 -1.89
N ALA A 61 0.16 2.27 -2.04
CA ALA A 61 1.03 3.43 -2.26
C ALA A 61 1.98 3.66 -1.08
N ARG A 62 1.48 3.51 0.16
CA ARG A 62 2.31 3.65 1.37
C ARG A 62 3.42 2.60 1.43
N VAL A 63 3.12 1.36 1.05
CA VAL A 63 4.10 0.27 1.02
C VAL A 63 5.21 0.58 0.02
N VAL A 64 4.86 0.96 -1.22
CA VAL A 64 5.87 1.21 -2.26
C VAL A 64 6.67 2.49 -2.02
N PHE A 65 6.09 3.52 -1.38
CA PHE A 65 6.85 4.69 -0.92
C PHE A 65 7.86 4.30 0.15
N HIS A 66 7.44 3.54 1.16
CA HIS A 66 8.32 3.06 2.22
C HIS A 66 9.47 2.22 1.64
N PHE A 67 9.14 1.26 0.76
CA PHE A 67 10.13 0.41 0.10
C PHE A 67 11.12 1.22 -0.74
N ALA A 68 10.67 2.20 -1.53
CA ALA A 68 11.55 3.03 -2.35
C ALA A 68 12.49 3.93 -1.51
N LEU A 69 12.07 4.35 -0.32
CA LEU A 69 12.90 5.13 0.60
C LEU A 69 13.95 4.27 1.30
N VAL A 70 13.60 3.04 1.68
CA VAL A 70 14.49 2.14 2.45
C VAL A 70 15.42 1.35 1.53
N HIS A 71 14.95 0.99 0.33
CA HIS A 71 15.67 0.16 -0.65
C HIS A 71 15.76 0.85 -2.03
N PRO A 72 16.26 2.09 -2.13
CA PRO A 72 16.32 2.82 -3.39
C PRO A 72 17.14 2.07 -4.48
N GLU A 73 18.12 1.27 -4.07
CA GLU A 73 18.92 0.42 -4.95
C GLU A 73 18.11 -0.67 -5.68
N ARG A 74 16.97 -1.06 -5.13
CA ARG A 74 16.06 -2.09 -5.66
C ARG A 74 14.97 -1.52 -6.57
N VAL A 75 14.86 -0.20 -6.70
CA VAL A 75 13.75 0.45 -7.42
C VAL A 75 14.26 1.15 -8.69
N VAL A 76 13.73 0.76 -9.85
CA VAL A 76 14.01 1.42 -11.14
C VAL A 76 13.15 2.67 -11.30
N ALA A 77 11.85 2.54 -11.00
CA ALA A 77 10.89 3.63 -10.99
C ALA A 77 9.67 3.25 -10.14
N LEU A 78 8.87 4.26 -9.81
CA LEU A 78 7.68 4.13 -8.99
C LEU A 78 6.53 4.93 -9.62
N ALA A 79 5.35 4.31 -9.70
CA ALA A 79 4.10 4.98 -10.03
C ALA A 79 3.09 4.77 -8.89
N THR A 80 2.34 5.82 -8.53
CA THR A 80 1.26 5.71 -7.54
C THR A 80 -0.05 6.29 -8.06
N LEU A 81 -1.17 5.72 -7.59
CA LEU A 81 -2.52 6.08 -8.01
C LEU A 81 -3.36 6.43 -6.78
N GLY A 82 -3.83 7.67 -6.73
CA GLY A 82 -4.81 8.16 -5.75
C GLY A 82 -4.25 8.66 -4.43
N VAL A 83 -3.12 8.12 -3.94
CA VAL A 83 -2.52 8.55 -2.67
C VAL A 83 -1.20 9.28 -2.95
N PRO A 84 -1.08 10.58 -2.64
CA PRO A 84 0.16 11.32 -2.85
C PRO A 84 1.25 10.85 -1.89
N PHE A 85 2.51 11.09 -2.26
CA PHE A 85 3.60 10.95 -1.31
C PHE A 85 3.50 12.06 -0.26
N ILE A 86 3.45 11.66 1.01
CA ILE A 86 3.37 12.57 2.14
C ILE A 86 4.59 12.30 3.01
N LEU A 87 5.48 13.29 3.11
CA LEU A 87 6.58 13.26 4.07
C LEU A 87 6.00 13.16 5.48
N THR A 88 6.56 12.29 6.31
CA THR A 88 6.18 12.15 7.72
C THR A 88 6.31 13.49 8.43
N GLY A 89 5.17 14.09 8.79
CA GLY A 89 5.05 15.36 9.47
C GLY A 89 3.63 15.57 10.01
N PRO A 90 3.40 16.53 10.92
CA PRO A 90 2.16 16.66 11.70
C PRO A 90 0.88 17.01 10.89
N GLN A 91 0.92 17.08 9.57
CA GLN A 91 -0.22 17.47 8.72
C GLN A 91 -0.44 16.51 7.53
N ALA A 92 -0.48 15.20 7.80
CA ALA A 92 -0.65 14.22 6.72
C ALA A 92 -2.08 14.12 6.18
N PHE A 93 -3.09 14.65 6.89
CA PHE A 93 -4.48 14.63 6.42
C PHE A 93 -5.18 15.95 6.76
N PRO A 94 -5.98 16.51 5.84
CA PRO A 94 -6.84 17.63 6.16
C PRO A 94 -7.77 17.24 7.32
N THR A 95 -7.67 17.95 8.43
CA THR A 95 -8.58 17.77 9.58
C THR A 95 -9.97 18.33 9.30
N ASP A 96 -10.10 19.17 8.28
CA ASP A 96 -11.35 19.80 7.86
C ASP A 96 -11.75 19.26 6.47
N LEU A 97 -12.40 18.09 6.47
CA LEU A 97 -12.97 17.51 5.27
C LEU A 97 -14.31 18.19 4.96
N PRO A 98 -14.61 18.55 3.70
CA PRO A 98 -15.85 19.22 3.35
C PRO A 98 -17.09 18.45 3.84
N LYS A 99 -18.12 19.18 4.30
CA LYS A 99 -19.41 18.57 4.66
C LYS A 99 -19.95 17.75 3.50
N GLY A 100 -20.24 16.47 3.74
CA GLY A 100 -20.70 15.53 2.72
C GLY A 100 -19.59 14.74 2.02
N PHE A 101 -18.32 14.94 2.40
CA PHE A 101 -17.23 14.08 1.93
C PHE A 101 -17.49 12.63 2.33
N TYR A 102 -17.27 11.70 1.41
CA TYR A 102 -17.77 10.32 1.55
C TYR A 102 -17.25 9.59 2.81
N MET A 103 -16.04 9.92 3.27
CA MET A 103 -15.48 9.37 4.51
C MET A 103 -16.26 9.80 5.75
N LEU A 104 -16.80 11.02 5.77
CA LEU A 104 -17.60 11.54 6.89
C LEU A 104 -19.01 10.93 6.93
N ARG A 105 -19.51 10.43 5.78
CA ARG A 105 -20.86 9.89 5.66
C ARG A 105 -21.12 8.69 6.56
N TRP A 106 -20.09 7.88 6.83
CA TRP A 106 -20.22 6.66 7.63
C TRP A 106 -19.93 6.88 9.12
N GLN A 107 -19.30 8.00 9.50
CA GLN A 107 -19.10 8.35 10.90
C GLN A 107 -20.41 8.78 11.58
N ALA A 108 -21.30 9.45 10.85
CA ALA A 108 -22.56 9.97 11.39
C ALA A 108 -23.58 8.88 11.80
N ASN A 109 -23.42 7.63 11.33
CA ASN A 109 -24.37 6.54 11.58
C ASN A 109 -24.01 5.67 12.80
N ASN A 110 -22.85 5.89 13.44
CA ASN A 110 -22.38 5.08 14.58
C ASN A 110 -22.49 5.82 15.93
N SER A 111 -23.07 7.02 15.97
CA SER A 111 -23.26 7.80 17.19
C SER A 111 -24.68 7.69 17.79
N SER A 112 -25.48 6.71 17.37
CA SER A 112 -26.88 6.53 17.82
C SER A 112 -27.11 5.18 18.50
N SER A 113 -26.14 4.68 19.27
CA SER A 113 -26.27 3.45 20.07
C SER A 113 -25.61 3.56 21.45
N THR A 114 -25.83 4.70 22.11
CA THR A 114 -25.80 4.80 23.58
C THR A 114 -27.12 5.41 24.03
N ASP A 115 -28.11 4.53 24.22
CA ASP A 115 -29.22 4.66 25.17
C ASP A 115 -29.33 3.33 25.92
#